data_AF-A0A2C6AML2-F1
#
_entry.id   AF-A0A2C6AML2-F1
#
_cell.length_a   1.000
_cell.length_b   1.000
_cell.length_c   1.000
_cell.angle_alpha   90.00
_cell.angle_beta   90.00
_cell.angle_gamma   90.00
#
_symmetry.space_group_name_H-M   'P 1'
#
loop_
_entity.id
_entity.type
_entity.pdbx_description
1 polymer ?
#
loop_
_entity_poly.entity_id
_entity_poly.type
_entity_poly.pdbx_seq_one_letter_code
_entity_poly.pdbx_strand_id
1 'polypeptide(L)'
;MSRVSSSNSMAQTPGDLVSATPMAVPPIDRRPNGQDVPSRRQEPSDAFLEMSDRLQAKGKTLKHGADLLRSLRSPSAKNKNKPSESKVKLGYALGIESIIAFIMAFQAHNVGRGMMNKRADPQHWDSMWPLINFTRKEMAGDETNNFRPLKAMLLLLQAVCLEEVTKTFAHIDPSSLTASQTLEFIVKTQRRRAEVWPMMREAYASIGSSSMRIDFVPWYNIDDITDSALRILRRWCSDERVDWTPEPMLRECWPIAPAKPGHT
;
A
#
# COMPACT_ATOMS: atom_id res chain seq x y z
N MET A 1 53.41 -27.23 13.34
CA MET A 1 54.21 -26.00 13.14
C MET A 1 53.34 -24.79 13.40
N SER A 2 53.90 -23.80 14.10
CA SER A 2 53.26 -22.75 14.89
C SER A 2 52.44 -21.73 14.08
N ARG A 3 51.31 -21.28 14.65
CA ARG A 3 50.57 -20.08 14.25
C ARG A 3 51.36 -18.86 14.73
N VAL A 4 51.77 -17.99 13.82
CA VAL A 4 52.39 -16.70 14.17
C VAL A 4 51.41 -15.60 13.81
N SER A 5 50.89 -14.94 14.84
CA SER A 5 50.19 -13.66 14.77
C SER A 5 51.23 -12.54 14.85
N SER A 6 51.22 -11.61 13.89
CA SER A 6 52.01 -10.37 13.98
C SER A 6 51.06 -9.19 14.20
N SER A 7 51.26 -8.57 15.36
CA SER A 7 50.56 -7.40 15.88
C SER A 7 51.31 -6.11 15.52
N ASN A 8 50.53 -5.04 15.31
CA ASN A 8 50.79 -3.62 15.56
C ASN A 8 52.06 -2.94 15.02
N SER A 9 51.84 -1.90 14.20
CA SER A 9 52.70 -0.72 14.14
C SER A 9 51.92 0.51 14.60
N MET A 10 52.02 0.82 15.89
CA MET A 10 51.90 2.18 16.40
C MET A 10 53.27 2.85 16.25
N ALA A 11 53.33 4.02 15.62
CA ALA A 11 54.49 4.89 15.67
C ALA A 11 54.05 6.26 16.20
N GLN A 12 54.61 6.64 17.35
CA GLN A 12 54.39 7.91 18.06
C GLN A 12 55.71 8.73 18.02
N THR A 13 55.63 9.95 17.44
CA THR A 13 56.27 11.23 17.86
C THR A 13 57.82 11.35 17.90
N PRO A 14 58.48 12.53 18.12
CA PRO A 14 58.01 13.92 18.41
C PRO A 14 58.79 15.08 17.70
N GLY A 15 58.35 16.35 17.89
CA GLY A 15 59.20 17.54 17.63
C GLY A 15 58.46 18.89 17.69
N ASP A 16 58.51 19.54 18.86
CA ASP A 16 57.97 20.88 19.22
C ASP A 16 58.54 22.06 18.43
N LEU A 17 57.76 23.16 18.31
CA LEU A 17 58.16 24.55 18.63
C LEU A 17 56.97 25.55 18.58
N VAL A 18 56.39 25.81 19.76
CA VAL A 18 56.15 27.11 20.43
C VAL A 18 55.46 28.30 19.70
N SER A 19 54.33 28.71 20.29
CA SER A 19 53.83 30.09 20.53
C SER A 19 53.20 30.93 19.41
N ALA A 20 51.87 31.11 19.49
CA ALA A 20 51.25 32.42 19.80
C ALA A 20 49.71 32.29 19.87
N THR A 21 49.13 32.49 21.06
CA THR A 21 47.71 32.79 21.25
C THR A 21 47.46 34.29 21.08
N PRO A 22 46.27 34.69 20.59
CA PRO A 22 45.61 35.84 21.20
C PRO A 22 44.17 35.52 21.62
N MET A 23 44.01 35.54 22.95
CA MET A 23 42.91 36.07 23.75
C MET A 23 41.44 35.71 23.45
N ALA A 24 40.87 35.08 24.46
CA ALA A 24 39.45 34.89 24.71
C ALA A 24 38.67 36.21 24.84
N VAL A 25 37.42 36.19 24.34
CA VAL A 25 36.35 37.15 24.65
C VAL A 25 35.47 36.51 25.75
N PRO A 26 35.05 37.27 26.78
CA PRO A 26 34.39 36.72 27.98
C PRO A 26 32.94 36.26 27.73
N PRO A 27 32.38 35.39 28.61
CA PRO A 27 31.06 34.81 28.43
C PRO A 27 29.96 35.75 28.97
N ILE A 28 29.10 36.21 28.07
CA ILE A 28 27.79 36.80 28.33
C ILE A 28 26.89 36.07 27.33
N ASP A 29 26.07 35.09 27.69
CA ASP A 29 24.88 35.25 28.51
C ASP A 29 24.42 33.84 28.93
N ARG A 30 24.40 33.56 30.25
CA ARG A 30 23.84 32.32 30.79
C ARG A 30 22.32 32.40 30.67
N ARG A 31 21.75 31.88 29.59
CA ARG A 31 20.32 31.54 29.57
C ARG A 31 20.09 30.29 30.43
N PRO A 32 19.21 30.32 31.45
CA PRO A 32 18.94 29.18 32.29
C PRO A 32 18.01 28.20 31.57
N ASN A 33 18.37 26.93 31.64
CA ASN A 33 17.59 25.74 31.25
C ASN A 33 17.15 25.67 29.78
N GLY A 34 18.00 25.03 28.98
CA GLY A 34 17.55 24.28 27.81
C GLY A 34 16.59 23.19 28.26
N GLN A 35 15.30 23.46 28.15
CA GLN A 35 14.34 22.41 27.86
C GLN A 35 14.54 22.02 26.39
N ASP A 36 15.60 21.25 26.13
CA ASP A 36 15.58 20.34 25.00
C ASP A 36 14.57 19.25 25.36
N VAL A 37 13.29 19.54 25.19
CA VAL A 37 12.35 18.48 24.86
C VAL A 37 12.91 17.93 23.56
N PRO A 38 13.35 16.66 23.48
CA PRO A 38 13.65 16.10 22.18
C PRO A 38 12.29 16.09 21.48
N SER A 39 12.06 17.10 20.63
CA SER A 39 11.04 17.03 19.62
C SER A 39 11.48 15.86 18.77
N ARG A 40 11.01 14.66 19.14
CA ARG A 40 11.31 13.39 18.48
C ARG A 40 10.91 13.63 17.03
N ARG A 41 11.89 13.99 16.20
CA ARG A 41 11.68 14.09 14.76
C ARG A 41 11.20 12.70 14.39
N GLN A 42 9.95 12.62 13.95
CA GLN A 42 9.37 11.36 13.55
C GLN A 42 10.26 10.83 12.44
N GLU A 43 10.91 9.69 12.69
CA GLU A 43 11.73 9.06 11.68
C GLU A 43 10.83 8.81 10.46
N PRO A 44 11.30 9.06 9.24
CA PRO A 44 10.47 8.86 8.04
C PRO A 44 9.82 7.47 7.98
N SER A 45 10.50 6.44 8.49
CA SER A 45 9.94 5.08 8.64
C SER A 45 8.72 5.02 9.55
N ASP A 46 8.72 5.75 10.67
CA ASP A 46 7.61 5.77 11.63
C ASP A 46 6.38 6.42 11.02
N ALA A 47 6.55 7.46 10.20
CA ALA A 47 5.46 8.09 9.47
C ALA A 47 4.80 7.13 8.47
N PHE A 48 5.58 6.29 7.77
CA PHE A 48 5.05 5.28 6.86
C PHE A 48 4.28 4.17 7.56
N LEU A 49 4.75 3.73 8.73
CA LEU A 49 4.04 2.72 9.52
C LEU A 49 2.74 3.26 10.10
N GLU A 50 2.75 4.47 10.66
CA GLU A 50 1.54 5.13 11.15
C GLU A 50 0.52 5.32 10.02
N MET A 51 0.99 5.75 8.86
CA MET A 51 0.20 5.89 7.65
C MET A 51 -0.42 4.55 7.21
N SER A 52 0.36 3.48 7.20
CA SER A 52 -0.15 2.12 6.98
C SER A 52 -1.28 1.78 7.94
N ASP A 53 -1.08 1.97 9.25
CA ASP A 53 -2.06 1.60 10.27
C ASP A 53 -3.38 2.37 10.11
N ARG A 54 -3.29 3.67 9.81
CA ARG A 54 -4.44 4.52 9.51
C ARG A 54 -5.19 4.01 8.29
N LEU A 55 -4.50 3.74 7.19
CA LEU A 55 -5.09 3.18 5.98
C LEU A 55 -5.74 1.81 6.20
N GLN A 56 -5.11 0.93 6.98
CA GLN A 56 -5.68 -0.37 7.34
C GLN A 56 -6.97 -0.20 8.15
N ALA A 57 -6.98 0.68 9.15
CA ALA A 57 -8.17 0.97 9.95
C ALA A 57 -9.31 1.45 9.05
N LYS A 58 -9.01 2.35 8.11
CA LYS A 58 -9.99 2.84 7.14
C LYS A 58 -10.50 1.76 6.19
N GLY A 59 -9.60 0.94 5.64
CA GLY A 59 -9.96 -0.20 4.81
C GLY A 59 -10.94 -1.14 5.53
N LYS A 60 -10.73 -1.40 6.83
CA LYS A 60 -11.66 -2.18 7.66
C LYS A 60 -13.03 -1.50 7.77
N THR A 61 -13.08 -0.20 8.09
CA THR A 61 -14.35 0.55 8.18
C THR A 61 -15.12 0.52 6.86
N LEU A 62 -14.45 0.77 5.74
CA LEU A 62 -15.05 0.74 4.39
C LEU A 62 -15.58 -0.66 4.05
N LYS A 63 -14.79 -1.70 4.34
CA LYS A 63 -15.19 -3.10 4.16
C LYS A 63 -16.45 -3.41 4.98
N HIS A 64 -16.49 -3.05 6.26
CA HIS A 64 -17.66 -3.28 7.10
C HIS A 64 -18.91 -2.55 6.58
N GLY A 65 -18.74 -1.32 6.09
CA GLY A 65 -19.81 -0.59 5.41
C GLY A 65 -20.30 -1.30 4.14
N ALA A 66 -19.38 -1.81 3.32
CA ALA A 66 -19.70 -2.61 2.13
C ALA A 66 -20.47 -3.89 2.48
N ASP A 67 -20.01 -4.63 3.50
CA ASP A 67 -20.63 -5.88 3.95
C ASP A 67 -22.04 -5.64 4.48
N LEU A 68 -22.26 -4.56 5.24
CA LEU A 68 -23.57 -4.16 5.74
C LEU A 68 -24.54 -3.89 4.59
N LEU A 69 -24.14 -3.09 3.60
CA LEU A 69 -24.99 -2.76 2.44
C LEU A 69 -25.29 -3.98 1.56
N ARG A 70 -24.33 -4.89 1.43
CA ARG A 70 -24.51 -6.13 0.66
C ARG A 70 -25.37 -7.16 1.39
N SER A 71 -25.32 -7.24 2.72
CA SER A 71 -26.18 -8.15 3.50
C SER A 71 -27.68 -7.88 3.29
N LEU A 72 -28.04 -6.65 2.89
CA LEU A 72 -29.40 -6.28 2.53
C LEU A 72 -29.92 -7.01 1.28
N ARG A 73 -29.03 -7.63 0.49
CA ARG A 73 -29.35 -8.42 -0.72
C ARG A 73 -29.77 -9.86 -0.42
N SER A 74 -29.71 -10.31 0.84
CA SER A 74 -29.95 -11.71 1.19
C SER A 74 -31.33 -12.22 0.72
N PRO A 75 -31.39 -13.34 -0.03
CA PRO A 75 -32.64 -13.91 -0.54
C PRO A 75 -33.57 -14.45 0.57
N SER A 76 -33.09 -14.55 1.81
CA SER A 76 -33.91 -14.94 2.97
C SER A 76 -34.78 -13.79 3.51
N ALA A 77 -34.59 -12.56 3.02
CA ALA A 77 -35.47 -11.44 3.35
C ALA A 77 -36.83 -11.62 2.65
N LYS A 78 -37.75 -12.34 3.29
CA LYS A 78 -39.18 -12.47 2.92
C LYS A 78 -39.96 -11.14 2.93
N ASN A 79 -39.30 -10.00 3.00
CA ASN A 79 -39.93 -8.69 3.19
C ASN A 79 -39.83 -7.85 1.92
N LYS A 80 -40.92 -7.12 1.67
CA LYS A 80 -41.22 -6.19 0.56
C LYS A 80 -40.19 -5.09 0.24
N ASN A 81 -39.02 -5.10 0.87
CA ASN A 81 -37.96 -4.12 0.67
C ASN A 81 -36.74 -4.81 0.03
N LYS A 82 -36.82 -5.06 -1.29
CA LYS A 82 -35.60 -5.29 -2.08
C LYS A 82 -34.66 -4.11 -1.80
N PRO A 83 -33.37 -4.34 -1.51
CA PRO A 83 -32.43 -3.23 -1.37
C PRO A 83 -32.48 -2.40 -2.64
N SER A 84 -32.58 -1.08 -2.48
CA SER A 84 -32.45 -0.15 -3.60
C SER A 84 -31.17 -0.48 -4.36
N GLU A 85 -31.27 -0.58 -5.68
CA GLU A 85 -30.13 -0.80 -6.58
C GLU A 85 -28.96 0.15 -6.27
N SER A 86 -29.27 1.39 -5.86
CA SER A 86 -28.31 2.40 -5.42
C SER A 86 -27.50 1.96 -4.19
N LYS A 87 -28.11 1.28 -3.21
CA LYS A 87 -27.42 0.77 -2.01
C LYS A 87 -26.46 -0.37 -2.36
N VAL A 88 -26.84 -1.22 -3.32
CA VAL A 88 -25.98 -2.31 -3.81
C VAL A 88 -24.76 -1.73 -4.53
N LYS A 89 -24.99 -0.75 -5.42
CA LYS A 89 -23.93 0.00 -6.11
C LYS A 89 -22.97 0.68 -5.13
N LEU A 90 -23.49 1.33 -4.09
CA LEU A 90 -22.68 1.91 -3.03
C LEU A 90 -21.85 0.84 -2.28
N GLY A 91 -22.45 -0.32 -1.98
CA GLY A 91 -21.73 -1.44 -1.38
C GLY A 91 -20.58 -1.94 -2.26
N TYR A 92 -20.72 -1.92 -3.58
CA TYR A 92 -19.61 -2.23 -4.49
C TYR A 92 -18.53 -1.15 -4.48
N ALA A 93 -18.91 0.12 -4.53
CA ALA A 93 -17.98 1.23 -4.48
C ALA A 93 -17.13 1.20 -3.20
N LEU A 94 -17.76 1.05 -2.02
CA LEU A 94 -17.06 0.95 -0.74
C LEU A 94 -16.14 -0.27 -0.66
N GLY A 95 -16.53 -1.40 -1.24
CA GLY A 95 -15.67 -2.58 -1.23
C GLY A 95 -14.43 -2.41 -2.11
N ILE A 96 -14.55 -1.77 -3.26
CA ILE A 96 -13.37 -1.45 -4.09
C ILE A 96 -12.50 -0.41 -3.40
N GLU A 97 -13.09 0.64 -2.84
CA GLU A 97 -12.35 1.66 -2.08
C GLU A 97 -11.61 1.03 -0.88
N SER A 98 -12.21 0.05 -0.21
CA SER A 98 -11.53 -0.71 0.85
C SER A 98 -10.32 -1.50 0.32
N ILE A 99 -10.41 -2.09 -0.87
CA ILE A 99 -9.30 -2.81 -1.51
C ILE A 99 -8.17 -1.84 -1.85
N ILE A 100 -8.49 -0.67 -2.39
CA ILE A 100 -7.52 0.39 -2.69
C ILE A 100 -6.83 0.84 -1.39
N ALA A 101 -7.58 1.09 -0.32
CA ALA A 101 -7.03 1.48 0.98
C ALA A 101 -6.04 0.45 1.54
N PHE A 102 -6.35 -0.85 1.45
CA PHE A 102 -5.43 -1.90 1.88
C PHE A 102 -4.18 -2.00 1.01
N ILE A 103 -4.29 -1.85 -0.31
CA ILE A 103 -3.13 -1.84 -1.22
C ILE A 103 -2.17 -0.70 -0.84
N MET A 104 -2.70 0.51 -0.66
CA MET A 104 -1.92 1.66 -0.22
C MET A 104 -1.29 1.42 1.15
N ALA A 105 -2.03 0.77 2.07
CA ALA A 105 -1.54 0.48 3.41
C ALA A 105 -0.34 -0.46 3.38
N PHE A 106 -0.44 -1.53 2.58
CA PHE A 106 0.62 -2.54 2.48
C PHE A 106 1.84 -2.03 1.75
N GLN A 107 1.66 -1.14 0.77
CA GLN A 107 2.77 -0.42 0.17
C GLN A 107 3.45 0.50 1.18
N ALA A 108 2.70 1.33 1.91
CA ALA A 108 3.27 2.21 2.94
C ALA A 108 4.03 1.40 4.01
N HIS A 109 3.47 0.27 4.44
CA HIS A 109 4.12 -0.65 5.36
C HIS A 109 5.43 -1.21 4.79
N ASN A 110 5.41 -1.67 3.54
CA ASN A 110 6.60 -2.22 2.87
C ASN A 110 7.69 -1.16 2.69
N VAL A 111 7.32 0.08 2.32
CA VAL A 111 8.25 1.21 2.23
C VAL A 111 8.87 1.52 3.60
N GLY A 112 8.03 1.66 4.63
CA GLY A 112 8.50 1.89 6.01
C GLY A 112 9.44 0.79 6.50
N ARG A 113 9.15 -0.49 6.19
CA ARG A 113 10.05 -1.61 6.48
C ARG A 113 11.36 -1.52 5.71
N GLY A 114 11.31 -1.18 4.42
CA GLY A 114 12.48 -0.98 3.58
C GLY A 114 13.42 0.09 4.15
N MET A 115 12.87 1.21 4.65
CA MET A 115 13.65 2.27 5.30
C MET A 115 14.36 1.80 6.57
N MET A 116 13.80 0.82 7.28
CA MET A 116 14.42 0.17 8.44
C MET A 116 15.35 -1.01 8.06
N ASN A 117 15.69 -1.19 6.78
CA ASN A 117 16.40 -2.36 6.26
C ASN A 117 15.72 -3.70 6.62
N LYS A 118 14.40 -3.69 6.81
CA LYS A 118 13.58 -4.88 7.03
C LYS A 118 12.97 -5.32 5.70
N ARG A 119 12.98 -6.63 5.46
CA ARG A 119 12.31 -7.25 4.30
C ARG A 119 10.81 -6.97 4.30
N ALA A 120 10.20 -6.91 3.13
CA ALA A 120 8.76 -6.79 2.98
C ALA A 120 8.02 -8.01 3.55
N ASP A 121 6.77 -7.82 3.97
CA ASP A 121 5.97 -8.90 4.55
C ASP A 121 4.93 -9.43 3.54
N PRO A 122 5.02 -10.69 3.11
CA PRO A 122 4.03 -11.26 2.20
C PRO A 122 2.65 -11.45 2.85
N GLN A 123 2.58 -11.60 4.18
CA GLN A 123 1.34 -11.98 4.87
C GLN A 123 0.24 -10.92 4.72
N HIS A 124 0.64 -9.64 4.71
CA HIS A 124 -0.29 -8.53 4.50
C HIS A 124 -1.00 -8.65 3.15
N TRP A 125 -0.24 -8.87 2.08
CA TRP A 125 -0.80 -9.01 0.74
C TRP A 125 -1.64 -10.29 0.60
N ASP A 126 -1.23 -11.39 1.23
CA ASP A 126 -2.02 -12.63 1.24
C ASP A 126 -3.38 -12.48 1.95
N SER A 127 -3.47 -11.58 2.91
CA SER A 127 -4.73 -11.27 3.61
C SER A 127 -5.79 -10.61 2.70
N MET A 128 -5.43 -10.14 1.50
CA MET A 128 -6.36 -9.55 0.53
C MET A 128 -7.28 -10.54 -0.15
N TRP A 129 -6.83 -11.79 -0.29
CA TRP A 129 -7.53 -12.76 -1.14
C TRP A 129 -8.98 -13.01 -0.75
N PRO A 130 -9.34 -13.15 0.54
CA PRO A 130 -10.74 -13.29 0.94
C PRO A 130 -11.60 -12.11 0.46
N LEU A 131 -11.13 -10.87 0.61
CA LEU A 131 -11.87 -9.67 0.23
C LEU A 131 -12.04 -9.54 -1.30
N ILE A 132 -10.97 -9.79 -2.06
CA ILE A 132 -10.99 -9.76 -3.52
C ILE A 132 -11.91 -10.85 -4.07
N ASN A 133 -11.77 -12.09 -3.59
CA ASN A 133 -12.56 -13.22 -4.05
C ASN A 133 -14.04 -13.03 -3.71
N PHE A 134 -14.34 -12.55 -2.50
CA PHE A 134 -15.70 -12.24 -2.10
C PHE A 134 -16.31 -11.17 -3.00
N THR A 135 -15.63 -10.03 -3.18
CA THR A 135 -16.13 -8.93 -4.01
C THR A 135 -16.30 -9.34 -5.47
N ARG A 136 -15.38 -10.15 -6.00
CA ARG A 136 -15.47 -10.68 -7.37
C ARG A 136 -16.65 -11.63 -7.54
N LYS A 137 -16.91 -12.50 -6.56
CA LYS A 137 -18.05 -13.43 -6.59
C LYS A 137 -19.37 -12.65 -6.55
N GLU A 138 -19.47 -11.64 -5.70
CA GLU A 138 -20.68 -10.80 -5.60
C GLU A 138 -20.95 -10.08 -6.93
N MET A 139 -19.93 -9.46 -7.53
CA MET A 139 -20.06 -8.78 -8.82
C MET A 139 -20.35 -9.74 -9.99
N ALA A 140 -19.96 -11.01 -9.90
CA ALA A 140 -20.26 -11.99 -10.94
C ALA A 140 -21.76 -12.31 -11.02
N GLY A 141 -22.50 -12.16 -9.92
CA GLY A 141 -23.95 -12.33 -9.90
C GLY A 141 -24.75 -11.13 -10.40
N ASP A 142 -24.09 -10.02 -10.76
CA ASP A 142 -24.72 -8.82 -11.33
C ASP A 142 -24.26 -8.63 -12.78
N GLU A 143 -24.97 -9.26 -13.72
CA GLU A 143 -24.64 -9.24 -15.16
C GLU A 143 -24.97 -7.91 -15.87
N THR A 144 -25.31 -6.85 -15.13
CA THR A 144 -25.61 -5.55 -15.74
C THR A 144 -24.33 -4.92 -16.29
N ASN A 145 -24.42 -4.33 -17.49
CA ASN A 145 -23.28 -3.74 -18.19
C ASN A 145 -22.59 -2.61 -17.40
N ASN A 146 -23.31 -2.01 -16.46
CA ASN A 146 -22.88 -0.86 -15.69
C ASN A 146 -21.72 -1.20 -14.74
N PHE A 147 -21.58 -2.46 -14.30
CA PHE A 147 -20.48 -2.87 -13.40
C PHE A 147 -19.19 -3.26 -14.13
N ARG A 148 -19.17 -3.27 -15.46
CA ARG A 148 -17.97 -3.67 -16.23
C ARG A 148 -16.71 -2.88 -15.86
N PRO A 149 -16.73 -1.54 -15.70
CA PRO A 149 -15.55 -0.78 -15.28
C PRO A 149 -15.05 -1.20 -13.90
N LEU A 150 -15.97 -1.42 -12.95
CA LEU A 150 -15.62 -1.85 -11.60
C LEU A 150 -15.01 -3.26 -11.58
N LYS A 151 -15.57 -4.18 -12.38
CA LYS A 151 -15.06 -5.55 -12.52
C LYS A 151 -13.67 -5.57 -13.14
N ALA A 152 -13.43 -4.81 -14.21
CA ALA A 152 -12.12 -4.70 -14.84
C ALA A 152 -11.08 -4.11 -13.88
N MET A 153 -11.45 -3.04 -13.16
CA MET A 153 -10.61 -2.43 -12.13
C MET A 153 -10.30 -3.41 -10.99
N LEU A 154 -11.28 -4.17 -10.50
CA LEU A 154 -11.05 -5.19 -9.47
C LEU A 154 -10.05 -6.26 -9.94
N LEU A 155 -10.14 -6.71 -11.19
CA LEU A 155 -9.20 -7.66 -11.78
C LEU A 155 -7.80 -7.07 -11.92
N LEU A 156 -7.68 -5.78 -12.26
CA LEU A 156 -6.39 -5.08 -12.28
C LEU A 156 -5.77 -5.02 -10.88
N LEU A 157 -6.54 -4.60 -9.87
CA LEU A 157 -6.08 -4.54 -8.49
C LEU A 157 -5.66 -5.94 -7.98
N GLN A 158 -6.40 -6.99 -8.36
CA GLN A 158 -6.01 -8.37 -8.08
C GLN A 158 -4.67 -8.74 -8.74
N ALA A 159 -4.47 -8.37 -10.00
CA ALA A 159 -3.24 -8.64 -10.73
C ALA A 159 -2.03 -7.94 -10.08
N VAL A 160 -2.21 -6.68 -9.66
CA VAL A 160 -1.20 -5.89 -8.94
C VAL A 160 -0.85 -6.56 -7.62
N CYS A 161 -1.82 -6.96 -6.80
CA CYS A 161 -1.55 -7.67 -5.56
C CYS A 161 -0.72 -8.95 -5.79
N LEU A 162 -1.00 -9.72 -6.86
CA LEU A 162 -0.25 -10.94 -7.17
C LEU A 162 1.21 -10.65 -7.53
N GLU A 163 1.46 -9.54 -8.20
CA GLU A 163 2.80 -9.09 -8.53
C GLU A 163 3.55 -8.57 -7.31
N GLU A 164 2.88 -7.81 -6.43
CA GLU A 164 3.47 -7.36 -5.17
C GLU A 164 3.80 -8.53 -4.24
N VAL A 165 2.92 -9.53 -4.14
CA VAL A 165 3.24 -10.79 -3.47
C VAL A 165 4.49 -11.42 -4.07
N THR A 166 4.57 -11.55 -5.39
CA THR A 166 5.76 -12.13 -6.04
C THR A 166 7.03 -11.35 -5.70
N LYS A 167 6.98 -10.01 -5.70
CA LYS A 167 8.10 -9.14 -5.31
C LYS A 167 8.50 -9.38 -3.85
N THR A 168 7.55 -9.48 -2.91
CA THR A 168 7.87 -9.75 -1.50
C THR A 168 8.56 -11.10 -1.31
N PHE A 169 8.14 -12.14 -2.05
CA PHE A 169 8.74 -13.47 -1.98
C PHE A 169 10.17 -13.54 -2.49
N ALA A 170 10.52 -12.73 -3.51
CA ALA A 170 11.89 -12.64 -4.01
C ALA A 170 12.90 -12.17 -2.93
N HIS A 171 12.41 -11.57 -1.84
CA HIS A 171 13.23 -11.04 -0.75
C HIS A 171 13.13 -11.87 0.54
N ILE A 172 12.43 -13.00 0.56
CA ILE A 172 12.32 -13.87 1.76
C ILE A 172 13.65 -14.57 2.04
N ASP A 173 13.94 -14.83 3.32
CA ASP A 173 15.11 -15.61 3.71
C ASP A 173 15.02 -17.05 3.19
N PRO A 174 16.03 -17.56 2.47
CA PRO A 174 16.14 -18.98 2.19
C PRO A 174 16.11 -19.87 3.45
N SER A 175 16.42 -19.33 4.63
CA SER A 175 16.34 -20.08 5.90
C SER A 175 14.94 -20.08 6.53
N SER A 176 14.03 -19.20 6.10
CA SER A 176 12.69 -19.07 6.69
C SER A 176 11.66 -20.03 6.11
N LEU A 177 11.88 -20.54 4.90
CA LEU A 177 10.99 -21.48 4.22
C LEU A 177 11.81 -22.60 3.59
N THR A 178 11.26 -23.81 3.57
CA THR A 178 11.89 -24.87 2.77
C THR A 178 11.84 -24.51 1.28
N ALA A 179 12.82 -24.97 0.51
CA ALA A 179 12.85 -24.76 -0.94
C ALA A 179 11.56 -25.25 -1.63
N SER A 180 10.96 -26.34 -1.14
CA SER A 180 9.70 -26.87 -1.65
C SER A 180 8.51 -25.94 -1.38
N GLN A 181 8.41 -25.36 -0.19
CA GLN A 181 7.32 -24.42 0.16
C GLN A 181 7.42 -23.13 -0.67
N THR A 182 8.64 -22.64 -0.87
CA THR A 182 8.90 -21.45 -1.69
C THR A 182 8.51 -21.69 -3.14
N LEU A 183 8.89 -22.84 -3.71
CA LEU A 183 8.54 -23.21 -5.07
C LEU A 183 7.03 -23.37 -5.26
N GLU A 184 6.35 -24.08 -4.36
CA GLU A 184 4.90 -24.26 -4.40
C GLU A 184 4.17 -22.91 -4.38
N PHE A 185 4.61 -22.01 -3.51
CA PHE A 185 4.04 -20.67 -3.40
C PHE A 185 4.22 -19.88 -4.70
N ILE A 186 5.43 -19.84 -5.25
CA ILE A 186 5.74 -19.13 -6.50
C ILE A 186 4.89 -19.70 -7.63
N VAL A 187 4.83 -21.02 -7.80
CA VAL A 187 4.04 -21.67 -8.86
C VAL A 187 2.56 -21.33 -8.72
N LYS A 188 2.00 -21.39 -7.51
CA LYS A 188 0.61 -21.04 -7.24
C LYS A 188 0.29 -19.59 -7.58
N THR A 189 1.18 -18.67 -7.20
CA THR A 189 1.02 -17.23 -7.47
C THR A 189 1.14 -16.94 -8.96
N GLN A 190 2.10 -17.55 -9.65
CA GLN A 190 2.26 -17.38 -11.09
C GLN A 190 1.09 -17.95 -11.90
N ARG A 191 0.51 -19.09 -11.49
CA ARG A 191 -0.71 -19.62 -12.11
C ARG A 191 -1.88 -18.65 -12.00
N ARG A 192 -2.15 -18.15 -10.78
CA ARG A 192 -3.19 -17.14 -10.55
C ARG A 192 -2.96 -15.88 -11.38
N ARG A 193 -1.70 -15.44 -11.47
CA ARG A 193 -1.30 -14.29 -12.29
C ARG A 193 -1.62 -14.56 -13.76
N ALA A 194 -1.23 -15.72 -14.30
CA ALA A 194 -1.48 -16.13 -15.67
C ALA A 194 -2.99 -16.22 -16.01
N GLU A 195 -3.84 -16.53 -15.02
CA GLU A 195 -5.30 -16.57 -15.18
C GLU A 195 -5.93 -15.16 -15.15
N VAL A 196 -5.50 -14.29 -14.24
CA VAL A 196 -6.14 -12.99 -14.01
C VAL A 196 -5.83 -12.00 -15.14
N TRP A 197 -4.61 -12.00 -15.69
CA TRP A 197 -4.20 -11.05 -16.73
C TRP A 197 -5.06 -11.13 -18.01
N PRO A 198 -5.33 -12.31 -18.60
CA PRO A 198 -6.25 -12.44 -19.72
C PRO A 198 -7.66 -11.96 -19.40
N MET A 199 -8.21 -12.36 -18.24
CA MET A 199 -9.56 -11.96 -17.82
C MET A 199 -9.68 -10.43 -17.67
N MET A 200 -8.64 -9.80 -17.13
CA MET A 200 -8.57 -8.35 -16.99
C MET A 200 -8.55 -7.66 -18.35
N ARG A 201 -7.73 -8.14 -19.31
CA ARG A 201 -7.67 -7.59 -20.67
C ARG A 201 -8.99 -7.72 -21.40
N GLU A 202 -9.65 -8.87 -21.30
CA GLU A 202 -10.98 -9.10 -21.87
C GLU A 202 -12.03 -8.16 -21.24
N ALA A 203 -12.01 -8.02 -19.91
CA ALA A 203 -12.89 -7.10 -19.21
C ALA A 203 -12.70 -5.65 -19.68
N TYR A 204 -11.45 -5.17 -19.85
CA TYR A 204 -11.20 -3.83 -20.39
C TYR A 204 -11.62 -3.67 -21.85
N ALA A 205 -11.42 -4.68 -22.69
CA ALA A 205 -11.87 -4.65 -24.08
C ALA A 205 -13.39 -4.46 -24.19
N SER A 206 -14.15 -4.98 -23.22
CA SER A 206 -15.61 -4.87 -23.16
C SER A 206 -16.14 -3.50 -22.72
N ILE A 207 -15.28 -2.58 -22.25
CA ILE A 207 -15.67 -1.25 -21.77
C ILE A 207 -15.66 -0.28 -22.95
N GLY A 208 -16.80 0.25 -23.38
CA GLY A 208 -16.85 1.16 -24.53
C GLY A 208 -16.09 2.48 -24.35
N SER A 209 -16.11 3.06 -23.14
CA SER A 209 -15.45 4.33 -22.85
C SER A 209 -14.01 4.13 -22.40
N SER A 210 -13.02 4.55 -23.20
CA SER A 210 -11.59 4.51 -22.82
C SER A 210 -11.32 5.27 -21.52
N SER A 211 -12.07 6.34 -21.26
CA SER A 211 -11.91 7.15 -20.05
C SER A 211 -12.41 6.49 -18.75
N MET A 212 -13.04 5.32 -18.86
CA MET A 212 -13.40 4.42 -17.74
C MET A 212 -12.40 3.25 -17.61
N ARG A 213 -11.26 3.33 -18.30
CA ARG A 213 -10.17 2.36 -18.25
C ARG A 213 -8.97 2.95 -17.50
N ILE A 214 -8.22 2.09 -16.82
CA ILE A 214 -6.93 2.46 -16.22
C ILE A 214 -5.88 2.14 -17.28
N ASP A 215 -5.10 3.15 -17.66
CA ASP A 215 -3.96 2.94 -18.54
C ASP A 215 -2.86 2.26 -17.71
N PHE A 216 -2.64 0.98 -17.99
CA PHE A 216 -1.66 0.17 -17.30
C PHE A 216 -0.42 -0.03 -18.18
N VAL A 217 0.75 0.25 -17.62
CA VAL A 217 2.06 0.01 -18.25
C VAL A 217 2.85 -1.05 -17.48
N PRO A 218 3.74 -1.82 -18.13
CA PRO A 218 4.49 -2.92 -17.49
C PRO A 218 5.37 -2.49 -16.29
N TRP A 219 5.69 -1.20 -16.18
CA TRP A 219 6.47 -0.58 -15.10
C TRP A 219 5.61 0.35 -14.25
N TYR A 220 4.39 -0.08 -13.92
CA TYR A 220 3.48 0.71 -13.12
C TYR A 220 4.03 1.03 -11.73
N ASN A 221 3.63 2.18 -11.22
CA ASN A 221 3.65 2.48 -9.80
C ASN A 221 2.28 2.14 -9.20
N ILE A 222 2.27 1.58 -8.00
CA ILE A 222 1.02 1.34 -7.25
C ILE A 222 0.33 2.68 -6.99
N ASP A 223 1.10 3.76 -6.79
CA ASP A 223 0.55 5.10 -6.59
C ASP A 223 -0.32 5.54 -7.78
N ASP A 224 0.19 5.36 -9.00
CA ASP A 224 -0.50 5.73 -10.24
C ASP A 224 -1.76 4.87 -10.45
N ILE A 225 -1.67 3.58 -10.12
CA ILE A 225 -2.81 2.66 -10.25
C ILE A 225 -3.91 3.01 -9.25
N THR A 226 -3.55 3.26 -7.99
CA THR A 226 -4.51 3.56 -6.92
C THR A 226 -5.17 4.92 -7.12
N ASP A 227 -4.42 5.95 -7.56
CA ASP A 227 -5.00 7.24 -7.95
C ASP A 227 -5.94 7.12 -9.16
N SER A 228 -5.50 6.40 -10.20
CA SER A 228 -6.34 6.14 -11.38
C SER A 228 -7.60 5.34 -11.03
N ALA A 229 -7.50 4.38 -10.11
CA ALA A 229 -8.63 3.60 -9.61
C ALA A 229 -9.62 4.48 -8.85
N LEU A 230 -9.16 5.35 -7.95
CA LEU A 230 -10.02 6.30 -7.23
C LEU A 230 -10.69 7.30 -8.18
N ARG A 231 -9.98 7.76 -9.21
CA ARG A 231 -10.53 8.64 -10.25
C ARG A 231 -11.66 7.97 -11.02
N ILE A 232 -11.46 6.72 -11.46
CA ILE A 232 -12.49 5.96 -12.17
C ILE A 232 -13.65 5.62 -11.26
N LEU A 233 -13.40 5.25 -10.01
CA LEU A 233 -14.44 4.99 -9.03
C LEU A 233 -15.33 6.22 -8.81
N ARG A 234 -14.72 7.40 -8.67
CA ARG A 234 -15.46 8.67 -8.57
C ARG A 234 -16.33 8.93 -9.79
N ARG A 235 -15.76 8.75 -10.97
CA ARG A 235 -16.49 8.96 -12.22
C ARG A 235 -17.64 7.97 -12.35
N TRP A 236 -17.39 6.69 -12.09
CA TRP A 236 -18.42 5.65 -12.12
C TRP A 236 -19.56 5.96 -11.15
N CYS A 237 -19.26 6.37 -9.92
CA CYS A 237 -20.28 6.74 -8.95
C CYS A 237 -21.13 7.93 -9.45
N SER A 238 -20.49 8.93 -10.06
CA SER A 238 -21.19 10.06 -10.68
C SER A 238 -22.11 9.62 -11.83
N ASP A 239 -21.60 8.81 -12.75
CA ASP A 239 -22.35 8.33 -13.92
C ASP A 239 -23.55 7.47 -13.50
N GLU A 240 -23.38 6.64 -12.47
CA GLU A 240 -24.42 5.73 -11.94
C GLU A 240 -25.29 6.34 -10.84
N ARG A 241 -25.10 7.63 -10.52
CA ARG A 241 -25.83 8.37 -9.45
C ARG A 241 -25.79 7.66 -8.09
N VAL A 242 -24.61 7.17 -7.74
CA VAL A 242 -24.33 6.57 -6.44
C VAL A 242 -23.94 7.67 -5.48
N ASP A 243 -24.60 7.72 -4.32
CA ASP A 243 -24.26 8.63 -3.23
C ASP A 243 -22.99 8.15 -2.51
N TRP A 244 -21.86 8.27 -3.22
CA TRP A 244 -20.54 7.91 -2.75
C TRP A 244 -19.72 9.19 -2.59
N THR A 245 -19.13 9.34 -1.42
CA THR A 245 -18.17 10.41 -1.13
C THR A 245 -16.80 9.77 -0.95
N PRO A 246 -15.78 10.19 -1.73
CA PRO A 246 -14.43 9.67 -1.57
C PRO A 246 -13.93 9.92 -0.17
N GLU A 247 -13.26 8.94 0.41
CA GLU A 247 -12.67 9.11 1.72
C GLU A 247 -11.56 10.18 1.68
N PRO A 248 -11.66 11.26 2.48
CA PRO A 248 -10.67 12.33 2.48
C PRO A 248 -9.25 11.84 2.79
N MET A 249 -9.12 10.90 3.72
CA MET A 249 -7.83 10.36 4.13
C MET A 249 -7.08 9.65 3.00
N LEU A 250 -7.79 8.97 2.09
CA LEU A 250 -7.15 8.31 0.94
C LEU A 250 -6.59 9.34 -0.05
N ARG A 251 -7.18 10.53 -0.11
CA ARG A 251 -6.71 11.65 -0.91
C ARG A 251 -5.56 12.41 -0.26
N GLU A 252 -5.65 12.66 1.04
CA GLU A 252 -4.70 13.51 1.76
C GLU A 252 -3.36 12.83 1.96
N CYS A 253 -3.38 11.51 2.12
CA CYS A 253 -2.17 10.78 2.44
C CYS A 253 -1.50 10.16 1.20
N TRP A 254 -1.96 10.48 -0.02
CA TRP A 254 -1.49 9.85 -1.25
C TRP A 254 -1.43 10.81 -2.45
N PRO A 255 -0.45 10.69 -3.38
CA PRO A 255 0.65 9.71 -3.46
C PRO A 255 1.68 9.87 -2.33
N ILE A 256 2.56 8.88 -2.16
CA ILE A 256 3.68 8.99 -1.22
C ILE A 256 4.60 10.10 -1.73
N ALA A 257 4.42 11.32 -1.24
CA ALA A 257 5.29 12.41 -1.62
C ALA A 257 6.70 12.15 -1.06
N PRO A 258 7.76 12.20 -1.88
CA PRO A 258 9.11 12.23 -1.34
C PRO A 258 9.24 13.47 -0.43
N ALA A 259 9.83 13.29 0.75
CA ALA A 259 10.10 14.40 1.66
C ALA A 259 10.81 15.51 0.88
N LYS A 260 10.18 16.69 0.80
CA LYS A 260 10.78 17.84 0.11
C LYS A 260 12.16 18.10 0.74
N PRO A 261 13.25 18.17 -0.05
CA PRO A 261 14.51 18.63 0.50
C PRO A 261 14.29 20.04 1.03
N GLY A 262 14.42 20.19 2.35
CA GLY A 262 14.21 21.45 3.03
C GLY A 262 15.16 22.51 2.46
N HIS A 263 14.59 23.63 2.02
CA HIS A 263 15.34 24.87 1.90
C HIS A 263 15.87 25.22 3.29
N THR A 264 17.20 25.20 3.40
CA THR A 264 17.97 25.84 4.46
C THR A 264 18.22 27.28 4.07
#